data_AF-X1TPP7-F1
#
_entry.id   AF-X1TPP7-F1
#
_cell.length_a   1.000
_cell.length_b   1.000
_cell.length_c   1.000
_cell.angle_alpha   90.00
_cell.angle_beta   90.00
_cell.angle_gamma   90.00
#
_symmetry.space_group_name_H-M   'P 1'
#
loop_
_entity.id
_entity.type
_entity.pdbx_description
1 polymer ?
#
loop_
_entity_poly.entity_id
_entity_poly.type
_entity_poly.pdbx_seq_one_letter_code
_entity_poly.pdbx_strand_id
1 'polypeptide(L)'
;MSLLEIISGIEEADNNFIDQAKRRTAQLVMPQRALGELHVIGERLCGIRRTLTPSVSKKAFLVMAGDHGIAGSGVSAYPQVITGEMVRTFLKGGAGINVLSRQIGAQVIVMDAGIIPDIPQQTSEEGRLIVRKIARGTEDFSKGPAMTKDQAGSAILKGYEAAKELFESGIDYIEEKTRRPVLGLIPFFNDIFIDSEDSVVIQEDKWSFKPIKQN
;
A
#
# COMPACT_ATOMS: atom_id res chain seq x y z
N MET A 1 8.29 -0.39 20.97
CA MET A 1 6.91 0.10 21.15
C MET A 1 6.00 -1.12 21.07
N SER A 2 5.08 -1.30 22.02
CA SER A 2 4.10 -2.41 21.99
C SER A 2 2.92 -2.06 21.08
N LEU A 3 2.16 -3.07 20.63
CA LEU A 3 0.93 -2.84 19.86
C LEU A 3 -0.10 -2.03 20.64
N LEU A 4 -0.19 -2.22 21.96
CA LEU A 4 -1.09 -1.47 22.82
C LEU A 4 -0.71 0.01 22.89
N GLU A 5 0.59 0.31 22.97
CA GLU A 5 1.10 1.69 22.90
C GLU A 5 0.75 2.35 21.56
N ILE A 6 0.94 1.62 20.44
CA ILE A 6 0.59 2.12 19.09
C ILE A 6 -0.90 2.43 19.03
N ILE A 7 -1.76 1.49 19.44
CA ILE A 7 -3.22 1.67 19.43
C ILE A 7 -3.64 2.86 20.29
N SER A 8 -3.04 3.01 21.48
CA SER A 8 -3.35 4.13 22.38
C SER A 8 -2.97 5.50 21.82
N GLY A 9 -2.04 5.54 20.86
CA GLY A 9 -1.63 6.77 20.17
C GLY A 9 -2.43 7.09 18.91
N ILE A 10 -3.39 6.25 18.50
CA ILE A 10 -4.25 6.55 17.35
C ILE A 10 -5.35 7.50 17.80
N GLU A 11 -5.35 8.70 17.23
CA GLU A 11 -6.32 9.75 17.52
C GLU A 11 -7.29 9.94 16.35
N GLU A 12 -8.49 10.44 16.65
CA GLU A 12 -9.41 10.90 15.60
C GLU A 12 -8.84 12.14 14.89
N ALA A 13 -9.29 12.35 13.65
CA ALA A 13 -8.98 13.57 12.93
C ALA A 13 -9.53 14.79 13.68
N ASP A 14 -8.76 15.89 13.71
CA ASP A 14 -9.10 17.06 14.51
C ASP A 14 -10.33 17.80 13.95
N ASN A 15 -11.46 17.70 14.68
CA ASN A 15 -12.73 18.30 14.28
C ASN A 15 -12.67 19.83 14.16
N ASN A 16 -11.83 20.51 14.95
CA ASN A 16 -11.68 21.96 14.86
C ASN A 16 -11.06 22.36 13.50
N PHE A 17 -10.03 21.62 13.06
CA PHE A 17 -9.44 21.84 11.72
C PHE A 17 -10.40 21.47 10.59
N ILE A 18 -11.18 20.40 10.75
CA ILE A 18 -12.23 20.04 9.78
C ILE A 18 -13.26 21.17 9.65
N ASP A 19 -13.75 21.72 10.76
CA ASP A 19 -14.76 22.78 10.73
C ASP A 19 -14.22 24.13 10.26
N GLN A 20 -12.95 24.43 10.55
CA GLN A 20 -12.26 25.56 9.93
C GLN A 20 -12.10 25.35 8.40
N ALA A 21 -11.77 24.14 7.96
CA ALA A 21 -11.66 23.81 6.54
C ALA A 21 -13.02 23.94 5.82
N LYS A 22 -14.12 23.44 6.41
CA LYS A 22 -15.50 23.63 5.91
C LYS A 22 -15.87 25.09 5.74
N ARG A 23 -15.52 25.93 6.72
CA ARG A 23 -15.76 27.39 6.65
C ARG A 23 -14.97 28.04 5.52
N ARG A 24 -13.72 27.62 5.32
CA ARG A 24 -12.86 28.09 4.23
C ARG A 24 -13.39 27.67 2.86
N THR A 25 -13.75 26.40 2.69
CA THR A 25 -14.27 25.88 1.41
C THR A 25 -15.61 26.52 1.04
N ALA A 26 -16.45 26.86 2.03
CA ALA A 26 -17.70 27.58 1.82
C ALA A 26 -17.55 29.03 1.33
N GLN A 27 -16.35 29.63 1.45
CA GLN A 27 -16.05 30.99 0.99
C GLN A 27 -15.47 31.03 -0.43
N LEU A 28 -15.21 29.88 -1.04
CA LEU A 28 -14.69 29.81 -2.40
C LEU A 28 -15.73 30.31 -3.40
N VAL A 29 -15.28 30.95 -4.48
CA VAL A 29 -16.14 31.46 -5.55
C VAL A 29 -16.64 30.29 -6.41
N MET A 30 -17.60 29.55 -5.88
CA MET A 30 -18.23 28.37 -6.47
C MET A 30 -19.57 28.09 -5.79
N PRO A 31 -20.54 27.42 -6.44
CA PRO A 31 -21.76 26.97 -5.77
C PRO A 31 -21.40 26.10 -4.56
N GLN A 32 -22.24 26.15 -3.52
CA GLN A 32 -22.01 25.37 -2.31
C GLN A 32 -21.83 23.89 -2.64
N ARG A 33 -20.75 23.30 -2.13
CA ARG A 33 -20.37 21.89 -2.33
C ARG A 33 -20.21 21.47 -3.80
N ALA A 34 -19.90 22.38 -4.72
CA ALA A 34 -19.78 22.04 -6.15
C ALA A 34 -18.70 20.99 -6.48
N LEU A 35 -17.73 20.74 -5.59
CA LEU A 35 -16.72 19.68 -5.76
C LEU A 35 -17.06 18.36 -5.03
N GLY A 36 -18.25 18.24 -4.44
CA GLY A 36 -18.74 16.99 -3.83
C GLY A 36 -17.75 16.37 -2.82
N GLU A 37 -17.37 15.12 -3.07
CA GLU A 37 -16.44 14.34 -2.22
C GLU A 37 -15.06 14.97 -2.08
N LEU A 38 -14.61 15.76 -3.05
CA LEU A 38 -13.31 16.41 -2.96
C LEU A 38 -13.25 17.41 -1.81
N HIS A 39 -14.37 18.05 -1.45
CA HIS A 39 -14.46 18.85 -0.23
C HIS A 39 -14.28 17.99 1.01
N VAL A 40 -15.01 16.87 1.09
CA VAL A 40 -14.99 15.97 2.24
C VAL A 40 -13.58 15.43 2.48
N ILE A 41 -12.90 14.99 1.41
CA ILE A 41 -11.53 14.48 1.46
C ILE A 41 -10.56 15.59 1.91
N GLY A 42 -10.64 16.78 1.31
CA GLY A 42 -9.77 17.91 1.64
C GLY A 42 -9.91 18.37 3.09
N GLU A 43 -11.15 18.50 3.57
CA GLU A 43 -11.47 18.89 4.94
C GLU A 43 -11.01 17.85 5.96
N ARG A 44 -11.21 16.55 5.67
CA ARG A 44 -10.70 15.46 6.51
C ARG A 44 -9.18 15.45 6.56
N LEU A 45 -8.52 15.72 5.44
CA LEU A 45 -7.06 15.83 5.40
C LEU A 45 -6.55 16.99 6.26
N CYS A 46 -7.26 18.12 6.30
CA CYS A 46 -6.96 19.21 7.23
C CYS A 46 -7.03 18.75 8.69
N GLY A 47 -8.04 17.95 9.05
CA GLY A 47 -8.19 17.35 10.38
C GLY A 47 -7.06 16.38 10.75
N ILE A 48 -6.71 15.48 9.83
CA ILE A 48 -5.60 14.52 10.03
C ILE A 48 -4.27 15.25 10.20
N ARG A 49 -4.06 16.34 9.45
CA ARG A 49 -2.81 17.10 9.43
C ARG A 49 -2.74 18.27 10.40
N ARG A 50 -3.85 18.58 11.07
CA ARG A 50 -4.00 19.76 11.93
C ARG A 50 -3.49 21.04 11.23
N THR A 51 -3.90 21.24 9.97
CA THR A 51 -3.55 22.42 9.15
C THR A 51 -4.61 22.69 8.10
N LEU A 52 -4.81 23.95 7.72
CA LEU A 52 -5.73 24.35 6.63
C LEU A 52 -5.09 24.34 5.25
N THR A 53 -3.80 24.04 5.17
CA THR A 53 -3.04 23.95 3.92
C THR A 53 -2.33 22.59 3.85
N PRO A 54 -3.07 21.47 3.85
CA PRO A 54 -2.44 20.16 3.75
C PRO A 54 -1.79 19.99 2.37
N SER A 55 -0.60 19.38 2.33
CA SER A 55 0.10 19.04 1.10
C SER A 55 -0.02 17.55 0.80
N VAL A 56 -0.25 17.21 -0.47
CA VAL A 56 -0.25 15.83 -1.00
C VAL A 56 0.83 15.63 -2.07
N SER A 57 1.85 16.50 -2.10
CA SER A 57 2.85 16.53 -3.18
C SER A 57 3.78 15.32 -3.21
N LYS A 58 3.92 14.60 -2.11
CA LYS A 58 4.78 13.41 -1.97
C LYS A 58 3.95 12.24 -1.50
N LYS A 59 4.10 11.10 -2.16
CA LYS A 59 3.23 9.93 -2.00
C LYS A 59 4.06 8.67 -2.18
N ALA A 60 3.72 7.61 -1.47
CA ALA A 60 4.35 6.31 -1.65
C ALA A 60 3.33 5.18 -1.57
N PHE A 61 3.59 4.11 -2.32
CA PHE A 61 2.97 2.81 -2.19
C PHE A 61 3.95 1.87 -1.49
N LEU A 62 3.51 1.29 -0.37
CA LEU A 62 4.24 0.24 0.33
C LEU A 62 3.57 -1.09 -0.02
N VAL A 63 4.19 -1.83 -0.94
CA VAL A 63 3.73 -3.13 -1.39
C VAL A 63 4.27 -4.19 -0.43
N MET A 64 3.40 -4.74 0.42
CA MET A 64 3.78 -5.85 1.30
C MET A 64 3.62 -7.17 0.56
N ALA A 65 4.73 -7.87 0.34
CA ALA A 65 4.77 -9.16 -0.36
C ALA A 65 4.94 -10.32 0.63
N GLY A 66 4.11 -11.35 0.48
CA GLY A 66 4.17 -12.58 1.26
C GLY A 66 3.54 -13.74 0.51
N ASP A 67 4.07 -14.94 0.73
CA ASP A 67 3.51 -16.17 0.14
C ASP A 67 2.54 -16.86 1.10
N HIS A 68 1.60 -17.62 0.55
CA HIS A 68 0.58 -18.32 1.34
C HIS A 68 0.63 -19.83 1.14
N GLY A 69 0.71 -20.61 2.23
CA GLY A 69 0.82 -22.07 2.17
C GLY A 69 -0.35 -22.75 1.48
N ILE A 70 -1.56 -22.17 1.57
CA ILE A 70 -2.75 -22.65 0.86
C ILE A 70 -2.55 -22.67 -0.67
N ALA A 71 -1.66 -21.85 -1.23
CA ALA A 71 -1.40 -21.81 -2.67
C ALA A 71 -0.89 -23.16 -3.21
N GLY A 72 -0.23 -23.96 -2.37
CA GLY A 72 0.17 -25.33 -2.72
C GLY A 72 -1.00 -26.28 -2.99
N SER A 73 -2.23 -25.91 -2.58
CA SER A 73 -3.46 -26.67 -2.83
C SER A 73 -4.13 -26.32 -4.16
N GLY A 74 -3.48 -25.54 -5.04
CA GLY A 74 -3.97 -25.24 -6.38
C GLY A 74 -5.16 -24.27 -6.42
N VAL A 75 -5.35 -23.47 -5.37
CA VAL A 75 -6.45 -22.50 -5.27
C VAL A 75 -6.15 -21.16 -5.95
N SER A 76 -4.91 -20.96 -6.39
CA SER A 76 -4.46 -19.72 -7.05
C SER A 76 -4.50 -19.89 -8.57
N ALA A 77 -4.89 -18.82 -9.28
CA ALA A 77 -4.82 -18.76 -10.74
C ALA A 77 -3.38 -18.83 -11.27
N TYR A 78 -2.39 -18.46 -10.45
CA TYR A 78 -0.98 -18.43 -10.80
C TYR A 78 -0.14 -19.30 -9.86
N PRO A 79 0.95 -19.92 -10.36
CA PRO A 79 1.89 -20.65 -9.52
C PRO A 79 2.51 -19.77 -8.43
N GLN A 80 2.80 -20.36 -7.27
CA GLN A 80 3.35 -19.63 -6.11
C GLN A 80 4.70 -18.94 -6.39
N VAL A 81 5.50 -19.46 -7.32
CA VAL A 81 6.79 -18.85 -7.71
C VAL A 81 6.63 -17.43 -8.28
N ILE A 82 5.44 -17.08 -8.78
CA ILE A 82 5.16 -15.78 -9.39
C ILE A 82 5.31 -14.63 -8.39
N THR A 83 5.11 -14.84 -7.09
CA THR A 83 5.29 -13.80 -6.07
C THR A 83 6.70 -13.19 -6.12
N GLY A 84 7.74 -14.03 -6.21
CA GLY A 84 9.12 -13.57 -6.30
C GLY A 84 9.41 -12.79 -7.59
N GLU A 85 8.87 -13.24 -8.70
CA GLU A 85 9.03 -12.57 -10.00
C GLU A 85 8.29 -11.23 -10.04
N MET A 86 7.12 -11.14 -9.42
CA MET A 86 6.40 -9.87 -9.25
C MET A 86 7.19 -8.90 -8.38
N VAL A 87 7.80 -9.35 -7.28
CA VAL A 87 8.70 -8.51 -6.47
C VAL A 87 9.83 -7.96 -7.32
N ARG A 88 10.53 -8.79 -8.11
CA ARG A 88 11.57 -8.30 -9.03
C ARG A 88 11.03 -7.29 -10.05
N THR A 89 9.81 -7.50 -10.52
CA THR A 89 9.15 -6.61 -11.49
C THR A 89 8.82 -5.24 -10.88
N PHE A 90 8.32 -5.20 -9.64
CA PHE A 90 8.10 -3.96 -8.88
C PHE A 90 9.41 -3.18 -8.71
N LEU A 91 10.50 -3.87 -8.35
CA LEU A 91 11.81 -3.26 -8.12
C LEU A 91 12.44 -2.72 -9.42
N LYS A 92 12.21 -3.39 -10.55
CA LYS A 92 12.62 -2.93 -11.88
C LYS A 92 11.73 -1.81 -12.44
N GLY A 93 10.63 -1.46 -11.79
CA GLY A 93 9.73 -0.39 -12.24
C GLY A 93 8.78 -0.78 -13.37
N GLY A 94 8.61 -2.08 -13.63
CA GLY A 94 7.90 -2.62 -14.79
C GLY A 94 6.45 -3.05 -14.55
N ALA A 95 5.95 -3.02 -13.31
CA ALA A 95 4.58 -3.44 -13.02
C ALA A 95 3.57 -2.30 -13.25
N GLY A 96 2.28 -2.64 -13.38
CA GLY A 96 1.20 -1.66 -13.53
C GLY A 96 1.21 -0.58 -12.44
N ILE A 97 1.44 -0.95 -11.17
CA ILE A 97 1.55 0.02 -10.07
C ILE A 97 2.69 1.02 -10.29
N ASN A 98 3.80 0.62 -10.91
CA ASN A 98 4.89 1.54 -11.23
C ASN A 98 4.50 2.53 -12.33
N VAL A 99 3.67 2.12 -13.30
CA VAL A 99 3.13 3.02 -14.33
C VAL A 99 2.23 4.07 -13.69
N LEU A 100 1.28 3.63 -12.88
CA LEU A 100 0.34 4.51 -12.18
C LEU A 100 1.06 5.44 -11.21
N SER A 101 2.06 4.92 -10.48
CA SER A 101 2.81 5.72 -9.52
C SER A 101 3.54 6.88 -10.20
N ARG A 102 4.10 6.69 -11.40
CA ARG A 102 4.75 7.76 -12.17
C ARG A 102 3.78 8.88 -12.55
N GLN A 103 2.53 8.55 -12.92
CA GLN A 103 1.52 9.55 -13.28
C GLN A 103 1.16 10.49 -12.13
N ILE A 104 1.15 9.96 -10.90
CA ILE A 104 0.80 10.74 -9.70
C ILE A 104 2.01 11.24 -8.90
N GLY A 105 3.23 10.95 -9.35
CA GLY A 105 4.47 11.27 -8.65
C GLY A 105 4.64 10.52 -7.32
N ALA A 106 4.18 9.27 -7.25
CA ALA A 106 4.33 8.40 -6.10
C ALA A 106 5.51 7.41 -6.25
N GLN A 107 6.18 7.12 -5.15
CA GLN A 107 7.19 6.07 -5.07
C GLN A 107 6.54 4.69 -4.91
N VAL A 108 7.21 3.63 -5.36
CA VAL A 108 6.84 2.24 -5.07
C VAL A 108 7.96 1.62 -4.26
N ILE A 109 7.60 1.13 -3.08
CA ILE A 109 8.51 0.54 -2.11
C ILE A 109 7.95 -0.84 -1.79
N VAL A 110 8.80 -1.86 -1.84
CA VAL A 110 8.37 -3.23 -1.58
C VAL A 110 8.88 -3.65 -0.22
N MET A 111 7.99 -4.14 0.63
CA MET A 111 8.33 -4.82 1.88
C MET A 111 8.16 -6.32 1.69
N ASP A 112 9.26 -7.07 1.77
CA ASP A 112 9.20 -8.52 1.88
C ASP A 112 8.81 -8.88 3.33
N ALA A 113 7.54 -9.20 3.51
CA ALA A 113 6.95 -9.61 4.78
C ALA A 113 6.97 -11.14 4.96
N GLY A 114 7.12 -11.90 3.87
CA GLY A 114 7.02 -13.36 3.96
C GLY A 114 7.13 -14.11 2.64
N ILE A 115 7.80 -13.61 1.61
CA ILE A 115 7.90 -14.36 0.35
C ILE A 115 8.83 -15.59 0.54
N ILE A 116 8.61 -16.65 -0.22
CA ILE A 116 9.44 -17.86 -0.16
C ILE A 116 10.86 -17.62 -0.66
N PRO A 117 11.11 -17.03 -1.85
CA PRO A 117 12.47 -16.84 -2.35
C PRO A 117 13.20 -15.70 -1.63
N ASP A 118 14.53 -15.74 -1.63
CA ASP A 118 15.33 -14.56 -1.27
C ASP A 118 15.54 -13.68 -2.51
N ILE A 119 15.40 -12.37 -2.34
CA ILE A 119 15.62 -11.39 -3.38
C ILE A 119 16.92 -10.64 -3.05
N PRO A 120 17.97 -10.77 -3.89
CA PRO A 120 19.24 -10.10 -3.63
C PRO A 120 19.06 -8.58 -3.57
N GLN A 121 19.66 -7.92 -2.58
CA GLN A 121 19.48 -6.48 -2.36
C GLN A 121 20.00 -5.62 -3.53
N GLN A 122 20.90 -6.16 -4.36
CA GLN A 122 21.41 -5.53 -5.57
C GLN A 122 20.37 -5.45 -6.71
N THR A 123 19.20 -6.08 -6.55
CA THR A 123 18.15 -6.09 -7.59
C THR A 123 17.29 -4.83 -7.62
N SER A 124 17.58 -3.83 -6.79
CA SER A 124 16.87 -2.55 -6.76
C SER A 124 17.81 -1.36 -6.69
N GLU A 125 17.35 -0.19 -7.15
CA GLU A 125 17.89 1.08 -6.68
C GLU A 125 17.86 1.13 -5.14
N GLU A 126 18.85 1.76 -4.52
CA GLU A 126 18.99 1.82 -3.05
C GLU A 126 17.68 2.28 -2.39
N GLY A 127 17.23 1.54 -1.37
CA GLY A 127 16.08 1.91 -0.54
C GLY A 127 14.69 1.48 -1.04
N ARG A 128 14.54 0.78 -2.19
CA ARG A 128 13.23 0.33 -2.69
C ARG A 128 12.75 -1.04 -2.18
N LEU A 129 13.63 -1.80 -1.51
CA LEU A 129 13.30 -3.11 -0.91
C LEU A 129 13.56 -3.09 0.61
N ILE A 130 12.52 -3.34 1.39
CA ILE A 130 12.56 -3.47 2.85
C ILE A 130 12.38 -4.96 3.18
N VAL A 131 13.41 -5.61 3.72
CA VAL A 131 13.32 -7.02 4.10
C VAL A 131 12.97 -7.13 5.59
N ARG A 132 11.74 -7.59 5.87
CA ARG A 132 11.17 -7.74 7.22
C ARG A 132 10.42 -9.07 7.37
N LYS A 133 10.95 -10.10 6.70
CA LYS A 133 10.35 -11.43 6.59
C LYS A 133 9.97 -12.01 7.96
N ILE A 134 8.74 -12.52 8.07
CA ILE A 134 8.24 -13.22 9.27
C ILE A 134 8.56 -14.72 9.18
N ALA A 135 8.27 -15.31 8.03
CA ALA A 135 8.56 -16.70 7.68
C ALA A 135 8.66 -16.82 6.15
N ARG A 136 9.05 -17.99 5.63
CA ARG A 136 9.01 -18.27 4.18
C ARG A 136 7.63 -18.77 3.80
N GLY A 137 6.75 -17.83 3.51
CA GLY A 137 5.33 -18.07 3.37
C GLY A 137 4.64 -18.31 4.71
N THR A 138 3.31 -18.24 4.68
CA THR A 138 2.45 -18.72 5.77
C THR A 138 2.21 -20.22 5.65
N GLU A 139 1.80 -20.85 6.73
CA GLU A 139 1.32 -22.23 6.72
C GLU A 139 -0.01 -22.37 5.94
N ASP A 140 -0.32 -23.58 5.52
CA ASP A 140 -1.60 -23.89 4.89
C ASP A 140 -2.74 -23.84 5.92
N PHE A 141 -3.54 -22.77 5.85
CA PHE A 141 -4.61 -22.54 6.83
C PHE A 141 -5.75 -23.57 6.76
N SER A 142 -5.82 -24.41 5.72
CA SER A 142 -6.78 -25.51 5.66
C SER A 142 -6.40 -26.67 6.60
N LYS A 143 -5.14 -26.71 7.04
CA LYS A 143 -4.57 -27.76 7.90
C LYS A 143 -4.29 -27.29 9.33
N GLY A 144 -4.38 -25.99 9.60
CA GLY A 144 -4.03 -25.39 10.87
C GLY A 144 -3.99 -23.86 10.79
N PRO A 145 -3.46 -23.16 11.78
CA PRO A 145 -3.29 -21.71 11.68
C PRO A 145 -2.20 -21.34 10.67
N ALA A 146 -2.41 -20.26 9.90
CA ALA A 146 -1.44 -19.73 8.93
C ALA A 146 -0.11 -19.28 9.58
N MET A 147 -0.16 -18.89 10.85
CA MET A 147 0.98 -18.45 11.65
C MET A 147 0.60 -18.45 13.14
N THR A 148 1.58 -18.34 14.04
CA THR A 148 1.33 -18.15 15.47
C THR A 148 0.83 -16.73 15.77
N LYS A 149 0.24 -16.54 16.96
CA LYS A 149 -0.16 -15.20 17.43
C LYS A 149 1.04 -14.25 17.54
N ASP A 150 2.20 -14.75 17.95
CA ASP A 150 3.42 -13.96 18.07
C ASP A 150 3.95 -13.53 16.69
N GLN A 151 3.87 -14.42 15.70
CA GLN A 151 4.19 -14.09 14.31
C GLN A 151 3.24 -13.03 13.75
N ALA A 152 1.94 -13.14 14.03
CA ALA A 152 0.96 -12.14 13.62
C ALA A 152 1.23 -10.77 14.28
N GLY A 153 1.51 -10.75 15.59
CA GLY A 153 1.88 -9.53 16.30
C GLY A 153 3.17 -8.91 15.75
N SER A 154 4.17 -9.73 15.46
CA SER A 154 5.42 -9.30 14.82
C SER A 154 5.19 -8.75 13.41
N ALA A 155 4.31 -9.36 12.62
CA ALA A 155 3.96 -8.88 11.27
C ALA A 155 3.36 -7.48 11.30
N ILE A 156 2.40 -7.25 12.22
CA ILE A 156 1.77 -5.93 12.42
C ILE A 156 2.82 -4.91 12.84
N LEU A 157 3.66 -5.25 13.82
CA LEU A 157 4.68 -4.34 14.35
C LEU A 157 5.72 -3.97 13.28
N LYS A 158 6.24 -4.95 12.54
CA LYS A 158 7.21 -4.69 11.45
C LYS A 158 6.59 -3.86 10.32
N GLY A 159 5.30 -4.06 10.02
CA GLY A 159 4.58 -3.24 9.05
C GLY A 159 4.41 -1.80 9.52
N TYR A 160 4.08 -1.60 10.80
CA TYR A 160 4.02 -0.28 11.43
C TYR A 160 5.39 0.41 11.40
N GLU A 161 6.46 -0.29 11.79
CA GLU A 161 7.83 0.23 11.78
C GLU A 161 8.26 0.61 10.36
N ALA A 162 8.01 -0.24 9.36
CA ALA A 162 8.33 0.07 7.97
C ALA A 162 7.57 1.30 7.47
N ALA A 163 6.27 1.41 7.78
CA ALA A 163 5.51 2.61 7.45
C ALA A 163 6.10 3.84 8.17
N LYS A 164 6.33 3.76 9.48
CA LYS A 164 6.89 4.84 10.30
C LYS A 164 8.26 5.29 9.79
N GLU A 165 9.16 4.36 9.45
CA GLU A 165 10.48 4.67 8.86
C GLU A 165 10.33 5.43 7.53
N LEU A 166 9.35 5.08 6.70
CA LEU A 166 9.06 5.83 5.47
C LEU A 166 8.49 7.22 5.76
N PHE A 167 7.78 7.37 6.87
CA PHE A 167 7.31 8.66 7.38
C PHE A 167 8.40 9.49 8.07
N GLU A 168 9.44 8.90 8.65
CA GLU A 168 10.50 9.62 9.38
C GLU A 168 11.76 9.82 8.50
N SER A 169 12.34 8.75 7.97
CA SER A 169 13.65 8.79 7.28
C SER A 169 13.61 9.28 5.82
N GLY A 170 12.52 9.01 5.08
CA GLY A 170 12.37 9.48 3.70
C GLY A 170 11.92 10.95 3.60
N ILE A 171 11.41 11.48 4.70
CA ILE A 171 10.89 12.84 4.84
C ILE A 171 12.07 13.75 5.20
N ASP A 172 12.77 13.44 6.29
CA ASP A 172 13.88 14.27 6.78
C ASP A 172 15.04 14.38 5.76
N TYR A 173 15.47 13.29 5.13
CA TYR A 173 16.56 13.31 4.15
C TYR A 173 16.22 14.14 2.89
N ILE A 174 14.97 14.10 2.44
CA ILE A 174 14.51 14.84 1.25
C ILE A 174 14.17 16.29 1.60
N GLU A 175 13.61 16.54 2.78
CA GLU A 175 13.39 17.88 3.33
C GLU A 175 14.72 18.62 3.50
N GLU A 176 15.75 17.95 4.02
CA GLU A 176 17.10 18.50 4.19
C GLU A 176 17.75 18.87 2.84
N LYS A 177 17.61 18.02 1.81
CA LYS A 177 18.16 18.28 0.48
C LYS A 177 17.36 19.28 -0.36
N THR A 178 16.04 19.34 -0.20
CA THR A 178 15.15 20.12 -1.08
C THR A 178 14.56 21.36 -0.42
N ARG A 179 14.69 21.52 0.90
CA ARG A 179 14.07 22.56 1.74
C ARG A 179 12.54 22.64 1.60
N ARG A 180 11.86 21.50 1.41
CA ARG A 180 10.41 21.43 1.17
C ARG A 180 9.78 20.21 1.88
N PRO A 181 8.63 20.37 2.55
CA PRO A 181 8.04 19.33 3.41
C PRO A 181 7.43 18.12 2.66
N VAL A 182 7.41 16.93 3.30
CA VAL A 182 6.98 15.61 2.75
C VAL A 182 5.93 14.94 3.68
N LEU A 183 5.02 14.07 3.18
CA LEU A 183 4.18 13.18 4.01
C LEU A 183 3.44 12.03 3.26
N GLY A 184 3.38 10.81 3.83
CA GLY A 184 2.19 9.95 3.71
C GLY A 184 2.31 8.66 2.89
N LEU A 185 1.84 7.54 3.43
CA LEU A 185 1.33 6.41 2.63
C LEU A 185 -0.15 6.66 2.32
N ILE A 186 -0.55 6.55 1.06
CA ILE A 186 -1.97 6.63 0.67
C ILE A 186 -2.51 5.20 0.58
N PRO A 187 -3.50 4.80 1.40
CA PRO A 187 -4.23 3.57 1.13
C PRO A 187 -5.59 3.82 0.48
N PHE A 188 -5.90 2.85 -0.39
CA PHE A 188 -7.21 2.33 -0.80
C PHE A 188 -8.11 3.24 -1.64
N PHE A 189 -8.00 3.05 -2.95
CA PHE A 189 -9.05 3.41 -3.91
C PHE A 189 -10.01 2.22 -4.03
N ASN A 190 -11.31 2.45 -3.85
CA ASN A 190 -12.34 1.44 -4.13
C ASN A 190 -12.67 1.32 -5.63
N ASP A 191 -12.14 2.23 -6.44
CA ASP A 191 -12.64 2.47 -7.80
C ASP A 191 -11.55 2.39 -8.87
N ILE A 192 -10.39 1.80 -8.57
CA ILE A 192 -9.42 1.45 -9.61
C ILE A 192 -9.77 0.04 -10.11
N PHE A 193 -10.56 -0.02 -11.19
CA PHE A 193 -10.61 -1.22 -12.01
C PHE A 193 -9.30 -1.32 -12.79
N ILE A 194 -8.48 -2.29 -12.41
CA ILE A 194 -7.39 -2.78 -13.25
C ILE A 194 -8.01 -3.91 -14.07
N ASP A 195 -8.22 -3.69 -15.36
CA ASP A 195 -8.68 -4.75 -16.26
C ASP A 195 -7.70 -5.92 -16.21
N SER A 196 -8.21 -7.14 -16.38
CA SER A 196 -7.40 -8.37 -16.34
C SER A 196 -6.20 -8.36 -17.30
N GLU A 197 -6.22 -7.49 -18.31
CA GLU A 197 -5.17 -7.31 -19.32
C GLU A 197 -3.88 -6.65 -18.78
N ASP A 198 -3.93 -5.95 -17.64
CA ASP A 198 -2.75 -5.29 -17.02
C ASP A 198 -1.97 -6.22 -16.07
N SER A 199 -2.42 -7.47 -15.93
CA SER A 199 -1.61 -8.55 -15.37
C SER A 199 -0.52 -8.89 -16.38
N VAL A 200 0.70 -9.16 -15.94
CA VAL A 200 1.72 -9.76 -16.82
C VAL A 200 1.21 -11.13 -17.28
N VAL A 201 0.60 -11.18 -18.47
CA VAL A 201 0.13 -12.43 -19.09
C VAL A 201 1.34 -13.12 -19.69
N ILE A 202 1.79 -14.19 -19.04
CA ILE A 202 2.64 -15.19 -19.67
C ILE A 202 1.75 -16.41 -19.90
N GLN A 203 1.05 -16.45 -21.05
CA GLN A 203 0.69 -17.63 -21.86
C GLN A 203 -0.71 -17.56 -22.51
N GLU A 204 -0.77 -17.98 -23.78
CA GLU A 204 -1.92 -18.05 -24.68
C GLU A 204 -3.08 -18.94 -24.18
N ASP A 205 -4.30 -18.49 -24.51
CA ASP A 205 -5.59 -19.04 -24.13
C ASP A 205 -5.70 -20.57 -24.14
N LYS A 206 -6.05 -21.14 -22.98
CA LYS A 206 -6.51 -22.52 -22.87
C LYS A 206 -7.94 -22.68 -22.35
N TRP A 207 -8.71 -21.60 -22.23
CA TRP A 207 -10.05 -21.71 -21.64
C TRP A 207 -11.18 -21.39 -22.61
N SER A 208 -11.66 -22.43 -23.30
CA SER A 208 -12.98 -22.39 -23.95
C SER A 208 -14.07 -22.64 -22.90
N PHE A 209 -14.68 -21.57 -22.39
CA PHE A 209 -15.84 -21.68 -21.51
C PHE A 209 -17.05 -22.19 -22.31
N LYS A 210 -17.54 -23.40 -22.00
CA LYS A 210 -18.91 -23.80 -22.36
C LYS A 210 -19.85 -23.42 -21.24
N PRO A 211 -20.91 -22.62 -21.50
CA PRO A 211 -21.87 -22.23 -20.47
C PRO A 211 -22.67 -23.44 -19.98
N ILE A 212 -22.88 -23.49 -18.67
CA ILE A 212 -23.66 -24.52 -17.97
C ILE A 212 -25.15 -24.25 -18.24
N LYS A 213 -25.88 -25.24 -18.77
CA LYS A 213 -27.34 -25.16 -18.93
C LYS A 213 -28.01 -25.22 -17.55
N GLN A 214 -28.79 -24.20 -17.23
CA GLN A 214 -29.71 -24.23 -16.09
C GLN A 214 -30.92 -25.11 -16.45
N ASN A 215 -31.23 -26.09 -15.59
CA ASN A 215 -32.51 -26.82 -15.54
C ASN A 215 -33.19 -26.49 -14.22
#